data_AF-A0A3D3ZWZ3-F1
#
_entry.id   AF-A0A3D3ZWZ3-F1
#
_cell.length_a   1.000
_cell.length_b   1.000
_cell.length_c   1.000
_cell.angle_alpha   90.00
_cell.angle_beta   90.00
_cell.angle_gamma   90.00
#
_symmetry.space_group_name_H-M   'P 1'
#
loop_
_entity.id
_entity.type
_entity.pdbx_description
1 polymer ?
#
loop_
_entity_poly.entity_id
_entity_poly.type
_entity_poly.pdbx_seq_one_letter_code
_entity_poly.pdbx_strand_id
1 'polypeptide(L)'
;MTDLLTINDILGPDGLIAARLKSYEQRPQQIEMAEAVGQAIQKRQHLIIEAGTGVGKSFAYLVPAVLAATEPESEGLSSEPTRPKRIVISTHTISLQEQLMQKDIPLLNSVVPREFTAVLAKGRSNYLSLRRLASTGERAASLFTDDNEIDQLRDLRSWVRETGDGSKSDLMFDVLPVVWDEVSSDSSNCMGRNCPTYKDCFYYRARSRVEHAQIIVVNHALFFSDLALRRANVSILPDYDAVILDEAHTLESVAADHLGISVTSGQVRYILNRLFNDRTNKGLFVSGGHKQAQKETIECHIA
;
A
#
# COMPACT_ATOMS: atom_id res chain seq x y z
N MET A 1 -30.44 -23.17 -7.39
CA MET A 1 -30.25 -22.03 -8.30
C MET A 1 -29.67 -20.91 -7.46
N THR A 2 -28.35 -20.81 -7.40
CA THR A 2 -27.69 -19.57 -6.98
C THR A 2 -28.00 -18.57 -8.08
N ASP A 3 -28.92 -17.64 -7.84
CA ASP A 3 -29.17 -16.56 -8.80
C ASP A 3 -27.84 -15.86 -9.08
N LEU A 4 -27.42 -15.88 -10.34
CA LEU A 4 -26.20 -15.24 -10.81
C LEU A 4 -26.38 -13.73 -10.67
N LEU A 5 -25.95 -13.19 -9.53
CA LEU A 5 -25.96 -11.75 -9.25
C LEU A 5 -25.27 -10.98 -10.39
N THR A 6 -26.01 -10.13 -11.09
CA THR A 6 -25.52 -9.34 -12.22
C THR A 6 -25.14 -7.92 -11.80
N ILE A 7 -24.47 -7.20 -12.71
CA ILE A 7 -24.14 -5.78 -12.52
C ILE A 7 -25.42 -4.94 -12.39
N ASN A 8 -26.45 -5.24 -13.18
CA ASN A 8 -27.71 -4.51 -13.14
C ASN A 8 -28.50 -4.76 -11.84
N ASP A 9 -28.35 -5.94 -11.23
CA ASP A 9 -28.97 -6.20 -9.92
C ASP A 9 -28.37 -5.32 -8.81
N ILE A 10 -27.15 -4.82 -8.98
CA ILE A 10 -26.45 -3.98 -8.00
C ILE A 10 -26.57 -2.49 -8.33
N LEU A 11 -26.31 -2.11 -9.59
CA LEU A 11 -26.23 -0.72 -10.09
C LEU A 11 -27.47 -0.27 -10.87
N GLY A 12 -28.46 -1.13 -11.04
CA GLY A 12 -29.72 -0.75 -11.68
C GLY A 12 -30.51 0.28 -10.85
N PRO A 13 -31.55 0.89 -11.44
CA PRO A 13 -32.38 1.88 -10.75
C PRO A 13 -33.07 1.32 -9.49
N ASP A 14 -33.41 0.03 -9.50
CA ASP A 14 -33.97 -0.72 -8.36
C ASP A 14 -32.94 -1.69 -7.73
N GLY A 15 -31.65 -1.46 -8.00
CA GLY A 15 -30.56 -2.33 -7.56
C GLY A 15 -30.23 -2.22 -6.07
N LEU A 16 -29.36 -3.12 -5.60
CA LEU A 16 -28.97 -3.22 -4.19
C LEU A 16 -28.37 -1.92 -3.63
N ILE A 17 -27.64 -1.15 -4.44
CA ILE A 17 -27.11 0.16 -4.02
C ILE A 17 -28.24 1.18 -3.90
N ALA A 18 -29.17 1.22 -4.85
CA ALA A 18 -30.32 2.13 -4.85
C ALA A 18 -31.20 1.93 -3.61
N ALA A 19 -31.41 0.67 -3.21
CA ALA A 19 -32.18 0.32 -2.01
C ALA A 19 -31.54 0.85 -0.70
N ARG A 20 -30.22 1.03 -0.67
CA ARG A 20 -29.48 1.50 0.52
C ARG A 20 -29.23 3.01 0.52
N LEU A 21 -28.94 3.58 -0.64
CA LEU A 21 -28.58 4.99 -0.81
C LEU A 21 -29.77 5.81 -1.34
N LYS A 22 -30.40 6.60 -0.47
CA LYS A 22 -31.57 7.44 -0.81
C LYS A 22 -31.34 8.45 -1.94
N SER A 23 -30.09 8.84 -2.18
CA SER A 23 -29.70 9.80 -3.23
C SER A 23 -28.94 9.14 -4.37
N TYR A 24 -29.09 7.82 -4.54
CA TYR A 24 -28.53 7.13 -5.70
C TYR A 24 -29.28 7.56 -6.96
N GLU A 25 -28.51 7.92 -7.98
CA GLU A 25 -29.00 8.21 -9.31
C GLU A 25 -28.31 7.24 -10.25
N GLN A 26 -29.11 6.41 -10.92
CA GLN A 26 -28.59 5.51 -11.94
C GLN A 26 -28.09 6.34 -13.12
N ARG A 27 -26.91 5.98 -13.63
CA ARG A 27 -26.31 6.61 -14.82
C ARG A 27 -26.01 5.51 -15.84
N PRO A 28 -26.53 5.58 -17.07
CA PRO A 28 -26.28 4.56 -18.10
C PRO A 28 -24.79 4.31 -18.34
N GLN A 29 -23.97 5.37 -18.33
CA GLN A 29 -22.53 5.29 -18.51
C GLN A 29 -21.83 4.51 -17.39
N GLN A 30 -22.40 4.49 -16.18
CA GLN A 30 -21.88 3.71 -15.05
C GLN A 30 -22.05 2.21 -15.31
N ILE A 31 -23.22 1.81 -15.81
CA ILE A 31 -23.52 0.40 -16.13
C ILE A 31 -22.68 -0.05 -17.32
N GLU A 32 -22.61 0.75 -18.39
CA GLU A 32 -21.79 0.47 -19.56
C GLU A 32 -20.32 0.26 -19.18
N MET A 33 -19.75 1.16 -18.35
CA MET A 33 -18.40 1.01 -17.83
C MET A 33 -18.25 -0.27 -17.01
N ALA A 34 -19.20 -0.58 -16.13
CA ALA A 34 -19.15 -1.77 -15.29
C ALA A 34 -19.20 -3.06 -16.11
N GLU A 35 -20.06 -3.13 -17.11
CA GLU A 35 -20.16 -4.28 -18.02
C GLU A 35 -18.87 -4.47 -18.82
N ALA A 36 -18.29 -3.38 -19.33
CA ALA A 36 -17.02 -3.43 -20.04
C ALA A 36 -15.89 -3.94 -19.14
N VAL A 37 -15.79 -3.43 -17.91
CA VAL A 37 -14.80 -3.90 -16.91
C VAL A 37 -15.01 -5.38 -16.59
N GLY A 38 -16.25 -5.81 -16.33
CA GLY A 38 -16.58 -7.21 -16.06
C GLY A 38 -16.18 -8.14 -17.21
N GLN A 39 -16.49 -7.76 -18.45
CA GLN A 39 -16.09 -8.52 -19.63
C GLN A 39 -14.56 -8.58 -19.80
N ALA A 40 -13.85 -7.48 -19.54
CA ALA A 40 -12.39 -7.45 -19.65
C ALA A 40 -11.73 -8.37 -18.62
N ILE A 41 -12.22 -8.38 -17.37
CA ILE A 41 -11.75 -9.31 -16.32
C ILE A 41 -12.03 -10.76 -16.74
N GLN A 42 -13.24 -11.07 -17.20
CA GLN A 42 -13.63 -12.43 -17.61
C GLN A 42 -12.81 -12.94 -18.80
N LYS A 43 -12.63 -12.10 -19.83
CA LYS A 43 -11.89 -12.43 -21.06
C LYS A 43 -10.38 -12.29 -20.92
N ARG A 44 -9.88 -11.79 -19.77
CA ARG A 44 -8.46 -11.49 -19.51
C ARG A 44 -7.86 -10.56 -20.56
N GLN A 45 -8.57 -9.47 -20.87
CA GLN A 45 -8.17 -8.48 -21.86
C GLN A 45 -7.85 -7.13 -21.22
N HIS A 46 -7.00 -6.34 -21.89
CA HIS A 46 -6.78 -4.95 -21.52
C HIS A 46 -7.94 -4.09 -21.99
N LEU A 47 -8.36 -3.16 -21.14
CA LEU A 47 -9.42 -2.21 -21.40
C LEU A 47 -8.98 -0.83 -20.93
N ILE A 48 -9.17 0.17 -21.79
CA ILE A 48 -8.93 1.58 -21.48
C ILE A 48 -10.28 2.29 -21.57
N ILE A 49 -10.64 3.00 -20.51
CA ILE A 49 -11.90 3.74 -20.43
C ILE A 49 -11.60 5.17 -20.04
N GLU A 50 -12.09 6.12 -20.82
CA GLU A 50 -12.19 7.50 -20.40
C GLU A 50 -13.59 7.73 -19.81
N ALA A 51 -13.66 8.02 -18.51
CA ALA A 51 -14.92 8.25 -17.82
C ALA A 51 -14.91 9.60 -17.11
N GLY A 52 -15.93 10.40 -17.41
CA GLY A 52 -16.11 11.74 -16.84
C GLY A 52 -16.17 11.74 -15.31
N THR A 53 -15.99 12.92 -14.71
CA THR A 53 -16.26 13.10 -13.28
C THR A 53 -17.75 12.90 -13.00
N GLY A 54 -18.08 12.39 -11.80
CA GLY A 54 -19.47 12.17 -11.42
C GLY A 54 -20.16 10.95 -12.04
N VAL A 55 -19.55 10.24 -13.00
CA VAL A 55 -20.13 9.01 -13.60
C VAL A 55 -20.30 7.86 -12.59
N GLY A 56 -19.67 7.96 -11.41
CA GLY A 56 -19.69 6.88 -10.42
C GLY A 56 -18.65 5.79 -10.73
N LYS A 57 -17.49 6.20 -11.24
CA LYS A 57 -16.36 5.36 -11.64
C LYS A 57 -16.00 4.29 -10.60
N SER A 58 -15.93 4.68 -9.33
CA SER A 58 -15.56 3.77 -8.23
C SER A 58 -16.44 2.54 -8.20
N PHE A 59 -17.77 2.70 -8.16
CA PHE A 59 -18.67 1.54 -8.20
C PHE A 59 -18.64 0.81 -9.54
N ALA A 60 -18.44 1.54 -10.65
CA ALA A 60 -18.37 0.92 -11.97
C ALA A 60 -17.21 -0.07 -12.09
N TYR A 61 -16.07 0.15 -11.45
CA TYR A 61 -14.99 -0.85 -11.41
C TYR A 61 -15.05 -1.78 -10.20
N LEU A 62 -15.56 -1.34 -9.05
CA LEU A 62 -15.62 -2.16 -7.84
C LEU A 62 -16.64 -3.29 -7.95
N VAL A 63 -17.83 -3.02 -8.49
CA VAL A 63 -18.89 -4.03 -8.62
C VAL A 63 -18.44 -5.24 -9.45
N PRO A 64 -17.96 -5.08 -10.70
CA PRO A 64 -17.44 -6.21 -11.46
C PRO A 64 -16.20 -6.86 -10.81
N ALA A 65 -15.36 -6.09 -10.10
CA ALA A 65 -14.23 -6.66 -9.36
C ALA A 65 -14.69 -7.59 -8.21
N VAL A 66 -15.68 -7.15 -7.42
CA VAL A 66 -16.27 -7.95 -6.34
C VAL A 66 -16.98 -9.18 -6.91
N LEU A 67 -17.78 -9.01 -7.96
CA LEU A 67 -18.46 -10.13 -8.62
C LEU A 67 -17.48 -11.18 -9.14
N ALA A 68 -16.37 -10.76 -9.74
CA ALA A 68 -15.31 -11.65 -10.20
C ALA A 68 -14.57 -12.33 -9.03
N ALA A 69 -14.23 -11.58 -7.99
CA ALA A 69 -13.50 -12.10 -6.82
C ALA A 69 -14.31 -13.10 -5.98
N THR A 70 -15.64 -13.01 -6.06
CA THR A 70 -16.60 -13.85 -5.32
C THR A 70 -17.35 -14.82 -6.23
N GLU A 71 -16.99 -14.88 -7.51
CA GLU A 71 -17.58 -15.82 -8.45
C GLU A 71 -17.30 -17.24 -7.94
N PRO A 72 -18.33 -18.08 -7.72
CA PRO A 72 -18.11 -19.46 -7.33
C PRO A 72 -17.27 -20.14 -8.40
N GLU A 73 -16.31 -20.97 -7.99
CA GLU A 73 -15.48 -21.69 -8.94
C GLU A 73 -16.38 -22.52 -9.85
N SER A 74 -16.35 -22.21 -11.15
CA SER A 74 -17.01 -23.04 -12.14
C SER A 74 -16.37 -24.42 -12.06
N GLU A 75 -17.15 -25.45 -11.70
CA GLU A 75 -16.76 -26.86 -11.77
C GLU A 75 -16.32 -27.19 -13.20
N GLY A 76 -15.04 -26.96 -13.52
CA GLY A 76 -14.52 -27.08 -14.87
C GLY A 76 -13.16 -27.74 -14.86
N LEU A 77 -13.14 -29.04 -15.16
CA LEU A 77 -12.08 -29.92 -15.72
C LEU A 77 -10.63 -29.88 -15.19
N SER A 78 -10.20 -28.86 -14.46
CA SER A 78 -8.90 -28.79 -13.81
C SER A 78 -9.02 -29.29 -12.37
N SER A 79 -8.28 -30.34 -12.04
CA SER A 79 -8.23 -31.00 -10.72
C SER A 79 -7.45 -30.25 -9.64
N GLU A 80 -7.00 -29.03 -9.91
CA GLU A 80 -6.25 -28.23 -8.93
C GLU A 80 -7.23 -27.33 -8.16
N PRO A 81 -7.15 -27.29 -6.82
CA PRO A 81 -7.92 -26.34 -6.04
C PRO A 81 -7.51 -24.92 -6.45
N THR A 82 -8.43 -24.23 -7.12
CA THR A 82 -8.22 -22.82 -7.44
C THR A 82 -8.34 -22.00 -6.15
N ARG A 83 -7.54 -20.94 -6.07
CA ARG A 83 -7.69 -19.93 -5.02
C ARG A 83 -8.76 -18.93 -5.48
N PRO A 84 -9.47 -18.26 -4.57
CA PRO A 84 -10.35 -17.16 -4.96
C PRO A 84 -9.56 -16.13 -5.80
N LYS A 85 -10.23 -15.61 -6.82
CA LYS A 85 -9.66 -14.58 -7.70
C LYS A 85 -9.32 -13.35 -6.85
N ARG A 86 -8.14 -12.78 -7.09
CA ARG A 86 -7.69 -11.55 -6.43
C ARG A 86 -7.62 -10.41 -7.43
N ILE A 87 -8.19 -9.28 -7.06
CA ILE A 87 -8.22 -8.07 -7.88
C ILE A 87 -7.46 -6.97 -7.16
N VAL A 88 -6.46 -6.41 -7.83
CA VAL A 88 -5.72 -5.24 -7.34
C VAL A 88 -6.36 -3.98 -7.88
N ILE A 89 -6.59 -2.99 -7.03
CA ILE A 89 -7.05 -1.66 -7.40
C ILE A 89 -5.94 -0.68 -7.04
N SER A 90 -5.31 -0.10 -8.05
CA SER A 90 -4.26 0.88 -7.87
C SER A 90 -4.84 2.28 -8.05
N THR A 91 -4.59 3.18 -7.10
CA THR A 91 -5.03 4.57 -7.18
C THR A 91 -3.88 5.54 -6.93
N HIS A 92 -4.03 6.77 -7.41
CA HIS A 92 -3.00 7.78 -7.26
C HIS A 92 -2.98 8.44 -5.86
N THR A 93 -4.15 8.86 -5.35
CA THR A 93 -4.22 9.73 -4.16
C THR A 93 -4.66 8.99 -2.90
N ILE A 94 -4.18 9.45 -1.74
CA ILE A 94 -4.59 8.95 -0.42
C ILE A 94 -6.10 9.14 -0.22
N SER A 95 -6.65 10.29 -0.61
CA SER A 95 -8.08 10.58 -0.47
C SER A 95 -8.98 9.60 -1.23
N LEU A 96 -8.56 9.16 -2.44
CA LEU A 96 -9.29 8.12 -3.17
C LEU A 96 -9.21 6.76 -2.46
N GLN A 97 -8.05 6.41 -1.88
CA GLN A 97 -7.91 5.18 -1.11
C GLN A 97 -8.80 5.18 0.12
N GLU A 98 -8.85 6.30 0.85
CA GLU A 98 -9.73 6.47 2.00
C GLU A 98 -11.20 6.39 1.60
N GLN A 99 -11.59 7.04 0.50
CA GLN A 99 -12.95 6.93 -0.02
C GLN A 99 -13.32 5.48 -0.33
N LEU A 100 -12.46 4.75 -1.03
CA LEU A 100 -12.68 3.34 -1.34
C LEU A 100 -12.81 2.50 -0.08
N MET A 101 -11.86 2.62 0.85
CA MET A 101 -11.76 1.76 2.02
C MET A 101 -12.77 2.08 3.13
N GLN A 102 -13.16 3.34 3.28
CA GLN A 102 -14.05 3.79 4.37
C GLN A 102 -15.51 3.96 3.94
N LYS A 103 -15.78 4.09 2.64
CA LYS A 103 -17.14 4.33 2.12
C LYS A 103 -17.57 3.30 1.08
N ASP A 104 -16.91 3.28 -0.07
CA ASP A 104 -17.42 2.55 -1.24
C ASP A 104 -17.40 1.03 -1.02
N ILE A 105 -16.28 0.48 -0.54
CA ILE A 105 -16.15 -0.95 -0.23
C ILE A 105 -17.02 -1.38 0.96
N PRO A 106 -17.06 -0.67 2.11
CA PRO A 106 -17.99 -0.98 3.19
C PRO A 106 -19.46 -0.97 2.75
N LEU A 107 -19.85 -0.04 1.88
CA LEU A 107 -21.19 -0.03 1.31
C LEU A 107 -21.45 -1.32 0.52
N LEU A 108 -20.55 -1.69 -0.39
CA LEU A 108 -20.68 -2.92 -1.18
C LEU A 108 -20.77 -4.17 -0.30
N ASN A 109 -19.93 -4.27 0.74
CA ASN A 109 -20.02 -5.34 1.74
C ASN A 109 -21.39 -5.40 2.43
N SER A 110 -22.05 -4.25 2.62
CA SER A 110 -23.36 -4.21 3.28
C SER A 110 -24.54 -4.56 2.39
N VAL A 111 -24.40 -4.44 1.06
CA VAL A 111 -25.52 -4.58 0.11
C VAL A 111 -25.39 -5.81 -0.78
N VAL A 112 -24.18 -6.18 -1.18
CA VAL A 112 -23.93 -7.34 -2.05
C VAL A 112 -24.05 -8.61 -1.20
N PRO A 113 -24.91 -9.59 -1.57
CA PRO A 113 -25.12 -10.82 -0.81
C PRO A 113 -23.98 -11.83 -1.02
N ARG A 114 -22.73 -11.38 -0.92
CA ARG A 114 -21.52 -12.19 -1.05
C ARG A 114 -20.47 -11.67 -0.08
N GLU A 115 -19.86 -12.57 0.68
CA GLU A 115 -18.74 -12.20 1.54
C GLU A 115 -17.47 -11.99 0.71
N PHE A 116 -16.82 -10.84 0.89
CA PHE A 116 -15.51 -10.60 0.31
C PHE A 116 -14.62 -9.81 1.26
N THR A 117 -13.31 -9.99 1.09
CA THR A 117 -12.30 -9.29 1.87
C THR A 117 -11.62 -8.21 1.05
N ALA A 118 -11.44 -7.04 1.65
CA ALA A 118 -10.75 -5.93 1.04
C ALA A 118 -9.75 -5.31 2.01
N VAL A 119 -8.54 -4.98 1.53
CA VAL A 119 -7.48 -4.41 2.36
C VAL A 119 -6.69 -3.34 1.61
N LEU A 120 -6.21 -2.35 2.36
CA LEU A 120 -5.24 -1.37 1.88
C LEU A 120 -3.83 -1.88 2.12
N ALA A 121 -3.07 -2.14 1.04
CA ALA A 121 -1.66 -2.47 1.14
C ALA A 121 -0.81 -1.19 1.08
N LYS A 122 0.09 -1.05 2.04
CA LYS A 122 1.00 0.10 2.17
C LYS A 122 2.45 -0.37 2.08
N GLY A 123 3.34 0.50 1.64
CA GLY A 123 4.78 0.25 1.67
C GLY A 123 5.29 0.05 3.10
N ARG A 124 6.36 -0.74 3.28
CA ARG A 124 6.88 -1.14 4.61
C ARG A 124 7.17 0.04 5.54
N SER A 125 7.74 1.12 5.01
CA SER A 125 8.07 2.35 5.77
C SER A 125 6.85 3.06 6.35
N ASN A 126 5.63 2.70 5.93
CA ASN A 126 4.40 3.23 6.50
C ASN A 126 4.00 2.53 7.80
N TYR A 127 4.71 1.51 8.26
CA TYR A 127 4.40 0.82 9.51
C TYR A 127 5.48 1.08 10.56
N LEU A 128 5.07 1.31 11.80
CA LEU A 128 6.00 1.41 12.92
C LEU A 128 6.65 0.05 13.23
N SER A 129 7.93 0.05 13.62
CA SER A 129 8.63 -1.13 14.12
C SER A 129 8.74 -1.07 15.64
N LEU A 130 8.07 -2.00 16.34
CA LEU A 130 8.12 -2.11 17.80
C LEU A 130 9.55 -2.22 18.34
N ARG A 131 10.40 -2.98 17.65
CA ARG A 131 11.81 -3.14 18.01
C ARG A 131 12.58 -1.84 17.84
N ARG A 132 12.40 -1.13 16.72
CA ARG A 132 13.11 0.13 16.49
C ARG A 132 12.65 1.20 17.45
N LEU A 133 11.34 1.33 17.69
CA LEU A 133 10.78 2.22 18.72
C LEU A 133 11.43 1.97 20.10
N ALA A 134 11.58 0.71 20.51
CA ALA A 134 12.25 0.36 21.76
C ALA A 134 13.73 0.79 21.77
N SER A 135 14.49 0.42 20.73
CA SER A 135 15.93 0.76 20.65
C SER A 135 16.20 2.27 20.51
N THR A 136 15.31 2.99 19.82
CA THR A 136 15.39 4.45 19.67
C THR A 136 15.06 5.13 21.00
N GLY A 137 14.11 4.60 21.76
CA GLY A 137 13.81 5.05 23.12
C GLY A 137 15.01 4.97 24.07
N GLU A 138 15.78 3.88 24.01
CA GLU A 138 17.01 3.73 24.82
C GLU A 138 18.12 4.70 24.43
N ARG A 139 18.12 5.18 23.18
CA ARG A 139 19.18 6.04 22.61
C ARG A 139 18.73 7.47 22.37
N ALA A 140 17.53 7.84 22.81
CA ALA A 140 16.86 9.10 22.47
C ALA A 140 17.76 10.31 22.72
N ALA A 141 18.41 10.38 23.89
CA ALA A 141 19.30 11.48 24.29
C ALA A 141 20.57 11.63 23.41
N SER A 142 20.91 10.62 22.61
CA SER A 142 22.06 10.64 21.69
C SER A 142 21.66 10.84 20.23
N LEU A 143 20.43 10.47 19.87
CA LEU A 143 19.91 10.54 18.50
C LEU A 143 19.22 11.86 18.21
N PHE A 144 18.54 12.43 19.21
CA PHE A 144 17.76 13.65 19.08
C PHE A 144 18.41 14.79 19.83
N THR A 145 18.35 15.98 19.24
CA THR A 145 18.93 17.20 19.79
C THR A 145 17.88 18.26 20.11
N ASP A 146 16.66 18.08 19.60
CA ASP A 146 15.52 18.95 19.85
C ASP A 146 14.55 18.27 20.84
N ASP A 147 14.06 19.02 21.82
CA ASP A 147 13.07 18.55 22.79
C ASP A 147 11.78 18.07 22.09
N ASN A 148 11.40 18.71 20.98
CA ASN A 148 10.23 18.31 20.19
C ASN A 148 10.37 16.92 19.57
N GLU A 149 11.57 16.52 19.13
CA GLU A 149 11.83 15.17 18.61
C GLU A 149 11.66 14.11 19.71
N ILE A 150 12.12 14.42 20.92
CA ILE A 150 12.03 13.55 22.10
C ILE A 150 10.56 13.43 22.55
N ASP A 151 9.81 14.52 22.53
CA ASP A 151 8.39 14.51 22.87
C ASP A 151 7.57 13.71 21.85
N GLN A 152 7.82 13.87 20.54
CA GLN A 152 7.17 13.03 19.53
C GLN A 152 7.50 11.54 19.69
N LEU A 153 8.73 11.18 20.11
CA LEU A 153 9.07 9.79 20.40
C LEU A 153 8.26 9.24 21.58
N ARG A 154 7.98 10.07 22.61
CA ARG A 154 7.12 9.69 23.74
C ARG A 154 5.67 9.51 23.27
N ASP A 155 5.18 10.41 22.42
CA ASP A 155 3.84 10.34 21.85
C ASP A 155 3.65 9.06 21.04
N LEU A 156 4.63 8.70 20.20
CA LEU A 156 4.62 7.43 19.45
C LEU A 156 4.59 6.20 20.37
N ARG A 157 5.27 6.27 21.52
CA ARG A 157 5.27 5.18 22.52
C ARG A 157 3.92 5.04 23.24
N SER A 158 3.19 6.13 23.41
CA SER A 158 1.81 6.09 23.91
C SER A 158 0.86 5.58 22.83
N TRP A 159 0.92 6.15 21.64
CA TRP A 159 0.09 5.81 20.48
C TRP A 159 0.18 4.33 20.08
N VAL A 160 1.36 3.70 20.17
CA VAL A 160 1.53 2.29 19.79
C VAL A 160 0.67 1.32 20.61
N ARG A 161 0.20 1.74 21.80
CA ARG A 161 -0.69 0.95 22.65
C ARG A 161 -2.16 1.04 22.24
N GLU A 162 -2.50 2.05 21.45
CA GLU A 162 -3.88 2.38 21.06
C GLU A 162 -4.14 2.10 19.58
N THR A 163 -3.12 2.18 18.72
CA THR A 163 -3.25 1.95 17.27
C THR A 163 -3.71 0.53 16.94
N GLY A 164 -4.63 0.44 15.96
CA GLY A 164 -5.13 -0.84 15.46
C GLY A 164 -4.20 -1.50 14.46
N ASP A 165 -3.51 -0.73 13.61
CA ASP A 165 -2.71 -1.25 12.50
C ASP A 165 -1.24 -0.80 12.49
N GLY A 166 -0.87 0.14 13.36
CA GLY A 166 0.48 0.69 13.49
C GLY A 166 0.99 1.40 12.25
N SER A 167 0.07 1.89 11.40
CA SER A 167 0.42 2.64 10.20
C SER A 167 0.57 4.14 10.47
N LYS A 168 1.45 4.80 9.72
CA LYS A 168 1.69 6.26 9.83
C LYS A 168 0.41 7.08 9.64
N SER A 169 -0.49 6.62 8.78
CA SER A 169 -1.77 7.29 8.50
C SER A 169 -2.78 7.20 9.66
N ASP A 170 -2.56 6.31 10.63
CA ASP A 170 -3.38 6.18 11.84
C ASP A 170 -2.89 7.10 12.99
N LEU A 171 -1.88 7.94 12.73
CA LEU A 171 -1.43 8.96 13.66
C LEU A 171 -2.37 10.15 13.64
N MET A 172 -2.67 10.68 14.84
CA MET A 172 -3.49 11.88 15.04
C MET A 172 -2.66 13.19 15.00
N PHE A 173 -1.36 13.08 14.73
CA PHE A 173 -0.44 14.21 14.67
C PHE A 173 0.60 14.01 13.56
N ASP A 174 1.16 15.12 13.08
CA ASP A 174 2.21 15.12 12.07
C ASP A 174 3.57 14.78 12.70
N VAL A 175 3.96 13.50 12.59
CA VAL A 175 5.29 13.05 13.01
C VAL A 175 6.38 13.58 12.08
N LEU A 176 7.43 14.13 12.68
CA LEU A 176 8.61 14.63 11.99
C LEU A 176 9.28 13.49 11.20
N PRO A 177 9.76 13.75 9.97
CA PRO A 177 10.45 12.73 9.16
C PRO A 177 11.63 12.11 9.88
N VAL A 178 12.44 12.92 10.58
CA VAL A 178 13.62 12.46 11.33
C VAL A 178 13.26 11.48 12.46
N VAL A 179 12.13 11.69 13.12
CA VAL A 179 11.64 10.78 14.18
C VAL A 179 11.06 9.51 13.56
N TRP A 180 10.24 9.64 12.51
CA TRP A 180 9.61 8.50 11.86
C TRP A 180 10.63 7.57 11.19
N ASP A 181 11.66 8.13 10.56
CA ASP A 181 12.71 7.35 9.90
C ASP A 181 13.47 6.46 10.90
N GLU A 182 13.59 6.89 12.16
CA GLU A 182 14.22 6.11 13.23
C GLU A 182 13.37 4.96 13.75
N VAL A 183 12.03 5.07 13.72
CA VAL A 183 11.12 4.08 14.31
C VAL A 183 10.36 3.23 13.30
N SER A 184 10.28 3.66 12.03
CA SER A 184 9.54 2.97 10.97
C SER A 184 10.17 1.64 10.60
N SER A 185 9.37 0.71 10.06
CA SER A 185 9.85 -0.57 9.58
C SER A 185 10.73 -0.38 8.34
N ASP A 186 11.89 -1.03 8.34
CA ASP A 186 12.88 -0.94 7.28
C ASP A 186 13.34 -2.35 6.86
N SER A 187 13.51 -2.57 5.57
CA SER A 187 13.97 -3.84 5.01
C SER A 187 15.39 -4.19 5.42
N SER A 188 16.28 -3.20 5.49
CA SER A 188 17.71 -3.45 5.74
C SER A 188 17.98 -3.88 7.18
N ASN A 189 17.18 -3.40 8.12
CA ASN A 189 17.30 -3.69 9.55
C ASN A 189 16.33 -4.79 10.04
N CYS A 190 15.42 -5.29 9.21
CA CYS A 190 14.42 -6.27 9.66
C CYS A 190 15.05 -7.66 9.88
N MET A 191 14.83 -8.25 11.06
CA MET A 191 15.27 -9.63 11.36
C MET A 191 14.28 -10.71 10.89
N GLY A 192 13.17 -10.31 10.25
CA GLY A 192 12.11 -11.22 9.83
C GLY A 192 11.58 -12.07 10.98
N ARG A 193 11.49 -13.39 10.77
CA ARG A 193 11.00 -14.35 11.77
C ARG A 193 11.86 -14.43 13.04
N ASN A 194 13.13 -14.01 12.97
CA ASN A 194 14.02 -13.97 14.14
C ASN A 194 13.81 -12.71 15.00
N CYS A 195 12.95 -11.78 14.59
CA CYS A 195 12.66 -10.58 15.36
C CYS A 195 11.93 -10.94 16.67
N PRO A 196 12.38 -10.46 17.85
CA PRO A 196 11.70 -10.73 19.12
C PRO A 196 10.23 -10.29 19.14
N THR A 197 9.89 -9.26 18.37
CA THR A 197 8.53 -8.70 18.26
C THR A 197 7.80 -9.16 16.99
N TYR A 198 8.19 -10.29 16.37
CA TYR A 198 7.61 -10.74 15.09
C TYR A 198 6.10 -10.97 15.17
N LYS A 199 5.62 -11.61 16.25
CA LYS A 199 4.20 -11.94 16.44
C LYS A 199 3.30 -10.69 16.44
N ASP A 200 3.78 -9.61 17.04
CA ASP A 200 3.05 -8.35 17.17
C ASP A 200 3.44 -7.33 16.07
N CYS A 201 4.28 -7.73 15.10
CA CYS A 201 4.80 -6.83 14.09
C CYS A 201 3.68 -6.34 13.15
N PHE A 202 3.39 -5.04 13.20
CA PHE A 202 2.39 -4.37 12.37
C PHE A 202 2.55 -4.68 10.87
N TYR A 203 3.76 -4.56 10.34
CA TYR A 203 4.04 -4.84 8.93
C TYR A 203 3.73 -6.31 8.55
N TYR A 204 4.15 -7.28 9.35
CA TYR A 204 3.88 -8.69 9.02
C TYR A 204 2.41 -9.07 9.21
N ARG A 205 1.72 -8.50 10.20
CA ARG A 205 0.26 -8.65 10.33
C ARG A 205 -0.47 -8.05 9.13
N ALA A 206 -0.08 -6.85 8.69
CA ALA A 206 -0.63 -6.23 7.49
C ALA A 206 -0.36 -7.06 6.24
N ARG A 207 0.89 -7.53 6.04
CA ARG A 207 1.25 -8.43 4.94
C ARG A 207 0.40 -9.70 4.93
N SER A 208 0.22 -10.33 6.10
CA SER A 208 -0.64 -11.51 6.23
C SER A 208 -2.09 -11.22 5.82
N ARG A 209 -2.64 -10.04 6.13
CA ARG A 209 -3.98 -9.67 5.67
C ARG A 209 -4.04 -9.51 4.14
N VAL A 210 -3.01 -8.93 3.53
CA VAL A 210 -2.89 -8.80 2.07
C VAL A 210 -2.86 -10.16 1.37
N GLU A 211 -2.14 -11.14 1.90
CA GLU A 211 -2.09 -12.50 1.33
C GLU A 211 -3.46 -13.19 1.25
N HIS A 212 -4.35 -12.88 2.18
CA HIS A 212 -5.68 -13.52 2.29
C HIS A 212 -6.82 -12.67 1.73
N ALA A 213 -6.52 -11.47 1.22
CA ALA A 213 -7.54 -10.57 0.70
C ALA A 213 -7.90 -10.89 -0.76
N GLN A 214 -9.16 -10.69 -1.11
CA GLN A 214 -9.68 -10.77 -2.48
C GLN A 214 -9.52 -9.45 -3.24
N ILE A 215 -9.80 -8.32 -2.58
CA ILE A 215 -9.64 -6.99 -3.15
C ILE A 215 -8.47 -6.31 -2.44
N ILE A 216 -7.46 -5.90 -3.20
CA ILE A 216 -6.27 -5.25 -2.65
C ILE A 216 -6.17 -3.84 -3.23
N VAL A 217 -6.42 -2.85 -2.39
CA VAL A 217 -6.23 -1.44 -2.75
C VAL A 217 -4.77 -1.07 -2.47
N VAL A 218 -4.10 -0.48 -3.46
CA VAL A 218 -2.69 -0.04 -3.38
C VAL A 218 -2.54 1.34 -3.98
N ASN A 219 -1.45 2.05 -3.66
CA ASN A 219 -1.06 3.21 -4.45
C ASN A 219 -0.30 2.78 -5.72
N HIS A 220 -0.24 3.65 -6.73
CA HIS A 220 0.51 3.37 -7.97
C HIS A 220 1.99 3.06 -7.71
N ALA A 221 2.63 3.81 -6.81
CA ALA A 221 4.03 3.64 -6.46
C ALA A 221 4.35 2.20 -5.97
N LEU A 222 3.53 1.66 -5.08
CA LEU A 222 3.67 0.32 -4.53
C LEU A 222 3.38 -0.74 -5.59
N PHE A 223 2.38 -0.53 -6.45
CA PHE A 223 2.06 -1.42 -7.56
C PHE A 223 3.24 -1.54 -8.54
N PHE A 224 3.80 -0.42 -8.98
CA PHE A 224 4.95 -0.44 -9.89
C PHE A 224 6.22 -0.98 -9.23
N SER A 225 6.41 -0.72 -7.94
CA SER A 225 7.51 -1.33 -7.16
C SER A 225 7.37 -2.86 -7.09
N ASP A 226 6.16 -3.38 -6.86
CA ASP A 226 5.87 -4.81 -6.90
C ASP A 226 6.15 -5.39 -8.29
N LEU A 227 5.69 -4.72 -9.35
CA LEU A 227 5.92 -5.15 -10.73
C LEU A 227 7.41 -5.18 -11.09
N ALA A 228 8.19 -4.21 -10.63
CA ALA A 228 9.64 -4.17 -10.81
C ALA A 228 10.33 -5.34 -10.10
N LEU A 229 9.97 -5.61 -8.84
CA LEU A 229 10.54 -6.70 -8.04
C LEU A 229 10.17 -8.08 -8.58
N ARG A 230 8.96 -8.25 -9.14
CA ARG A 230 8.52 -9.53 -9.72
C ARG A 230 9.42 -9.99 -10.86
N ARG A 231 10.03 -9.06 -11.60
CA ARG A 231 11.04 -9.38 -12.64
C ARG A 231 12.29 -10.06 -12.05
N ALA A 232 12.57 -9.85 -10.77
CA ALA A 232 13.64 -10.48 -10.01
C ALA A 232 13.14 -11.65 -9.12
N ASN A 233 11.95 -12.20 -9.39
CA ASN A 233 11.31 -13.27 -8.60
C ASN A 233 11.05 -12.92 -7.13
N VAL A 234 10.85 -11.63 -6.82
CA VAL A 234 10.47 -11.13 -5.50
C VAL A 234 9.12 -10.42 -5.61
N SER A 235 8.19 -10.65 -4.70
CA SER A 235 6.92 -9.92 -4.68
C SER A 235 6.62 -9.31 -3.31
N ILE A 236 5.95 -8.15 -3.36
CA ILE A 236 5.35 -7.47 -2.22
C ILE A 236 3.88 -7.87 -2.09
N LEU A 237 3.17 -7.94 -3.21
CA LEU A 237 1.77 -8.34 -3.30
C LEU A 237 1.66 -9.85 -3.60
N PRO A 238 0.57 -10.52 -3.20
CA PRO A 238 0.27 -11.88 -3.62
C PRO A 238 0.00 -11.93 -5.13
N ASP A 239 -0.04 -13.12 -5.71
CA ASP A 239 -0.51 -13.27 -7.08
C ASP A 239 -1.97 -12.84 -7.22
N TYR A 240 -2.22 -12.10 -8.29
CA TYR A 240 -3.51 -11.50 -8.61
C TYR A 240 -3.91 -11.81 -10.05
N ASP A 241 -5.22 -11.77 -10.29
CA ASP A 241 -5.86 -12.23 -11.53
C ASP A 241 -6.23 -11.07 -12.45
N ALA A 242 -6.45 -9.87 -11.88
CA ALA A 242 -6.62 -8.63 -12.61
C ALA A 242 -6.12 -7.43 -11.81
N VAL A 243 -5.81 -6.35 -12.53
CA VAL A 243 -5.50 -5.04 -11.96
C VAL A 243 -6.39 -3.97 -12.59
N ILE A 244 -6.92 -3.09 -11.77
CA ILE A 244 -7.62 -1.87 -12.16
C ILE A 244 -6.73 -0.70 -11.78
N LEU A 245 -6.41 0.16 -12.75
CA LEU A 245 -5.61 1.36 -12.55
C LEU A 245 -6.53 2.58 -12.63
N ASP A 246 -6.91 3.13 -11.48
CA ASP A 246 -7.70 4.36 -11.40
C ASP A 246 -6.81 5.59 -11.61
N GLU A 247 -7.36 6.68 -12.14
CA GLU A 247 -6.58 7.88 -12.48
C GLU A 247 -5.34 7.59 -13.33
N ALA A 248 -5.54 6.72 -14.34
CA ALA A 248 -4.49 6.17 -15.20
C ALA A 248 -3.60 7.21 -15.91
N HIS A 249 -4.06 8.46 -16.01
CA HIS A 249 -3.29 9.58 -16.55
C HIS A 249 -2.01 9.88 -15.76
N THR A 250 -1.90 9.45 -14.51
CA THR A 250 -0.70 9.60 -13.67
C THR A 250 0.29 8.44 -13.78
N LEU A 251 -0.06 7.35 -14.49
CA LEU A 251 0.73 6.13 -14.48
C LEU A 251 2.09 6.29 -15.13
N GLU A 252 2.20 7.08 -16.20
CA GLU A 252 3.46 7.21 -16.95
C GLU A 252 4.58 7.76 -16.06
N SER A 253 4.31 8.85 -15.33
CA SER A 253 5.30 9.45 -14.43
C SER A 253 5.66 8.51 -13.28
N VAL A 254 4.66 7.89 -12.63
CA VAL A 254 4.91 6.97 -11.51
C VAL A 254 5.67 5.72 -11.98
N ALA A 255 5.34 5.19 -13.16
CA ALA A 255 6.05 4.07 -13.73
C ALA A 255 7.50 4.43 -14.04
N ALA A 256 7.76 5.62 -14.59
CA ALA A 256 9.12 6.10 -14.88
C ALA A 256 9.97 6.20 -13.60
N ASP A 257 9.40 6.74 -12.51
CA ASP A 257 10.11 6.89 -11.24
C ASP A 257 10.47 5.54 -10.57
N HIS A 258 9.59 4.53 -10.71
CA HIS A 258 9.72 3.24 -10.00
C HIS A 258 10.33 2.12 -10.85
N LEU A 259 10.28 2.21 -12.18
CA LEU A 259 10.98 1.31 -13.09
C LEU A 259 12.34 1.87 -13.53
N GLY A 260 12.54 3.17 -13.38
CA GLY A 260 13.79 3.86 -13.67
C GLY A 260 14.82 3.71 -12.54
N ILE A 261 16.09 3.85 -12.89
CA ILE A 261 17.18 4.01 -11.92
C ILE A 261 17.46 5.51 -11.83
N SER A 262 17.23 6.11 -10.67
CA SER A 262 17.60 7.50 -10.40
C SER A 262 18.73 7.58 -9.38
N VAL A 263 19.73 8.41 -9.67
CA VAL A 263 20.84 8.74 -8.76
C VAL A 263 20.94 10.25 -8.70
N THR A 264 20.72 10.82 -7.53
CA THR A 264 20.85 12.25 -7.28
C THR A 264 22.10 12.57 -6.48
N SER A 265 22.69 13.75 -6.69
CA SER A 265 23.82 14.21 -5.88
C SER A 265 23.47 14.34 -4.39
N GLY A 266 22.19 14.59 -4.07
CA GLY A 266 21.69 14.61 -2.69
C GLY A 266 21.71 13.23 -2.02
N GLN A 267 21.24 12.19 -2.70
CA GLN A 267 21.29 10.80 -2.18
C GLN A 267 22.73 10.34 -1.96
N VAL A 268 23.62 10.62 -2.91
CA VAL A 268 25.06 10.32 -2.78
C VAL A 268 25.64 11.03 -1.55
N ARG A 269 25.36 12.33 -1.40
CA ARG A 269 25.84 13.14 -0.27
C ARG A 269 25.26 12.66 1.08
N TYR A 270 24.00 12.25 1.12
CA TYR A 270 23.38 11.67 2.31
C TYR A 270 24.07 10.36 2.73
N ILE A 271 24.33 9.47 1.78
CA ILE A 271 25.05 8.21 2.03
C ILE A 271 26.46 8.50 2.54
N LEU A 272 27.21 9.37 1.87
CA LEU A 272 28.56 9.77 2.30
C LEU A 272 28.56 10.37 3.71
N ASN A 273 27.61 11.27 4.03
CA ASN A 273 27.47 11.83 5.38
C ASN A 273 27.16 10.78 6.46
N ARG A 274 26.40 9.72 6.13
CA ARG A 274 26.16 8.61 7.07
C ARG A 274 27.41 7.76 7.30
N LEU A 275 28.26 7.63 6.28
CA LEU A 275 29.55 6.93 6.40
C LEU A 275 30.53 7.73 7.26
N PHE A 276 30.72 9.01 6.94
CA PHE A 276 31.54 9.94 7.72
C PHE A 276 31.20 11.39 7.37
N ASN A 277 30.92 12.20 8.39
CA ASN A 277 30.74 13.65 8.27
C ASN A 277 31.85 14.36 9.05
N ASP A 278 32.72 15.07 8.35
CA ASP A 278 33.90 15.75 8.89
C ASP A 278 33.53 16.93 9.81
N ARG A 279 32.48 17.68 9.47
CA ARG A 279 32.02 18.85 10.23
C ARG A 279 31.50 18.50 11.63
N THR A 280 30.78 17.39 11.75
CA THR A 280 30.21 16.93 13.02
C THR A 280 31.06 15.85 13.70
N ASN A 281 32.06 15.33 12.99
CA ASN A 281 32.88 14.19 13.39
C ASN A 281 32.05 12.97 13.83
N LYS A 282 30.98 12.69 13.06
CA LYS A 282 30.03 11.59 13.29
C LYS A 282 29.94 10.70 12.05
N GLY A 283 29.49 9.45 12.21
CA GLY A 283 29.27 8.52 11.11
C GLY A 283 29.71 7.09 11.44
N LEU A 284 29.36 6.15 10.55
CA LEU A 284 29.65 4.72 10.71
C LEU A 284 31.14 4.41 10.82
N PHE A 285 32.00 5.13 10.10
CA PHE A 285 33.45 4.90 10.14
C PHE A 285 34.13 5.48 11.38
N VAL A 286 33.44 6.31 12.17
CA VAL A 286 33.95 6.82 13.45
C VAL A 286 33.89 5.73 14.52
N SER A 287 32.76 5.02 14.62
CA SER A 287 32.57 3.98 15.63
C SER A 287 33.48 2.76 15.42
N GLY A 288 33.89 2.47 14.18
CA GLY A 288 34.83 1.39 13.87
C GLY A 288 36.31 1.81 13.81
N GLY A 289 36.66 3.09 14.02
CA GLY A 289 38.04 3.57 13.95
C GLY A 289 38.70 3.49 12.56
N HIS A 290 37.90 3.40 11.49
CA HIS A 290 38.36 3.18 10.11
C HIS A 290 38.87 4.47 9.46
N LYS A 291 40.04 4.97 9.90
CA LYS A 291 40.62 6.26 9.43
C LYS A 291 40.82 6.35 7.92
N GLN A 292 41.19 5.26 7.27
CA GLN A 292 41.38 5.24 5.81
C GLN A 292 40.05 5.46 5.06
N ALA A 293 38.99 4.76 5.50
CA ALA A 293 37.64 4.90 4.92
C ALA A 293 37.02 6.29 5.19
N GLN A 294 37.35 6.91 6.33
CA GLN A 294 36.97 8.31 6.61
C GLN A 294 37.59 9.26 5.57
N LYS A 295 38.88 9.09 5.27
CA LYS A 295 39.59 9.91 4.27
C LYS A 295 39.01 9.74 2.87
N GLU A 296 38.76 8.50 2.44
CA GLU A 296 38.14 8.20 1.15
C GLU A 296 36.74 8.82 1.02
N THR A 297 35.94 8.80 2.09
CA THR A 297 34.61 9.44 2.10
C THR A 297 34.69 10.95 1.88
N ILE A 298 35.70 11.62 2.45
CA ILE A 298 35.95 13.06 2.25
C ILE A 298 36.36 13.34 0.79
N GLU A 299 37.24 12.52 0.22
CA GLU A 299 37.66 12.65 -1.18
C GLU A 299 36.47 12.55 -2.14
N CYS A 300 35.52 11.64 -1.87
CA CYS A 300 34.27 11.53 -2.62
C CYS A 300 33.30 12.72 -2.47
N HIS A 301 33.45 13.56 -1.44
CA HIS A 301 32.65 14.78 -1.30
C HIS A 301 33.16 15.94 -2.16
N ILE A 302 34.42 15.90 -2.58
CA ILE A 302 35.13 16.97 -3.30
C ILE A 302 35.08 16.75 -4.82
N ALA A 303 34.90 15.50 -5.27
CA ALA A 303 34.73 15.11 -6.67
C ALA A 303 33.29 15.32 -7.17
#